data_AF-S2J5X0-F1
#
_entry.id   AF-S2J5X0-F1
#
_cell.length_a   1.000
_cell.length_b   1.000
_cell.length_c   1.000
_cell.angle_alpha   90.00
_cell.angle_beta   90.00
_cell.angle_gamma   90.00
#
_symmetry.space_group_name_H-M   'P 1'
#
loop_
_entity.id
_entity.type
_entity.pdbx_description
1 polymer ?
#
loop_
_entity_poly.entity_id
_entity_poly.type
_entity_poly.pdbx_seq_one_letter_code
_entity_poly.pdbx_strand_id
1 'polypeptide(L)'
;MPFHTDQIIQVLGDLKHTEPAKECVPLNDKSTLMISIFLCVGLVISYLPQHYRIIVNKTSEGFSAWFLLLGVVSSTSSFLNIILLQWDSIVCCKSLSTGACIEGLMGIVQIGLQWAMFSLVFILFLLYFPEDKKRELHAPSSLHLDLPSKMQAPLSAEWKVSLVVAATCIGHLAISFFISILLLIIVGGPEHWQTNYWAAFLGILSMLLASLQYLPQIYKTWKSKMVGALSIPMMMLQTPGTVLFVYSLVVRPGTNWTAWLTYMVTGILQGTLLIMCITWHFRNKRLGIRDIDTTAAPIVQSEHDEPNENTRLLN
;
A
#
# COMPACT_ATOMS: atom_id res chain seq x y z
N MET A 1 11.30 -52.62 -15.67
CA MET A 1 10.29 -51.68 -16.21
C MET A 1 10.77 -50.25 -16.03
N PRO A 2 11.55 -49.67 -16.97
CA PRO A 2 12.01 -48.28 -16.89
C PRO A 2 11.35 -47.35 -17.94
N PHE A 3 10.22 -47.74 -18.54
CA PHE A 3 9.68 -47.08 -19.75
C PHE A 3 8.80 -45.84 -19.50
N HIS A 4 8.56 -45.43 -18.25
CA HIS A 4 7.56 -44.39 -17.95
C HIS A 4 8.15 -42.98 -17.79
N THR A 5 9.40 -42.86 -17.32
CA THR A 5 10.03 -41.56 -17.08
C THR A 5 10.44 -40.86 -18.38
N ASP A 6 10.98 -41.62 -19.33
CA ASP A 6 11.45 -41.07 -20.61
C ASP A 6 10.30 -40.58 -21.49
N GLN A 7 9.14 -41.24 -21.45
CA GLN A 7 7.93 -40.77 -22.14
C GLN A 7 7.39 -39.47 -21.55
N ILE A 8 7.46 -39.29 -20.22
CA ILE A 8 7.06 -38.04 -19.57
C ILE A 8 8.04 -36.91 -19.93
N ILE A 9 9.35 -37.18 -19.93
CA ILE A 9 10.38 -36.21 -20.34
C ILE A 9 10.22 -35.83 -21.82
N GLN A 10 9.86 -36.79 -22.67
CA GLN A 10 9.65 -36.55 -24.10
C GLN A 10 8.36 -35.76 -24.37
N VAL A 11 7.26 -36.06 -23.66
CA VAL A 11 6.01 -35.27 -23.73
C VAL A 11 6.21 -33.85 -23.18
N LEU A 12 6.99 -33.68 -22.11
CA LEU A 12 7.39 -32.36 -21.59
C LEU A 12 8.35 -31.62 -22.54
N GLY A 13 9.18 -32.36 -23.29
CA GLY A 13 10.07 -31.83 -24.31
C GLY A 13 9.32 -31.36 -25.57
N ASP A 14 8.34 -32.13 -26.03
CA ASP A 14 7.55 -31.82 -27.22
C ASP A 14 6.55 -30.67 -26.98
N LEU A 15 6.05 -30.50 -25.76
CA LEU A 15 5.26 -29.32 -25.37
C LEU A 15 6.07 -28.01 -25.43
N LYS A 16 7.40 -28.08 -25.34
CA LYS A 16 8.28 -26.90 -25.40
C LYS A 16 8.57 -26.42 -26.83
N HIS A 17 8.29 -27.23 -27.85
CA HIS A 17 8.70 -26.98 -29.24
C HIS A 17 7.61 -26.43 -30.16
N THR A 18 6.43 -26.07 -29.64
CA THR A 18 5.31 -25.60 -30.46
C THR A 18 4.81 -24.21 -30.07
N GLU A 19 5.69 -23.32 -29.59
CA GLU A 19 5.36 -21.90 -29.55
C GLU A 19 6.01 -21.20 -30.76
N PRO A 20 5.22 -20.55 -31.64
CA PRO A 20 5.78 -19.71 -32.69
C PRO A 20 6.66 -18.64 -32.05
N ALA A 21 7.83 -18.37 -32.66
CA ALA A 21 8.75 -17.35 -32.16
C ALA A 21 8.01 -16.03 -31.97
N LYS A 22 7.82 -15.62 -30.71
CA LYS A 22 7.07 -14.41 -30.35
C LYS A 22 7.85 -13.19 -30.83
N GLU A 23 7.30 -12.46 -31.79
CA GLU A 23 7.94 -11.28 -32.37
C GLU A 23 7.89 -10.13 -31.35
N CYS A 24 9.04 -9.73 -30.82
CA CYS A 24 9.15 -8.67 -29.84
C CYS A 24 9.22 -7.31 -30.53
N VAL A 25 8.09 -6.60 -30.56
CA VAL A 25 7.99 -5.25 -31.14
C VAL A 25 8.21 -4.19 -30.06
N PRO A 26 9.14 -3.23 -30.24
CA PRO A 26 9.33 -2.15 -29.30
C PRO A 26 8.10 -1.25 -29.25
N LEU A 27 7.64 -0.92 -28.04
CA LEU A 27 6.69 0.17 -27.83
C LEU A 27 7.41 1.48 -28.18
N ASN A 28 6.85 2.30 -29.07
CA ASN A 28 7.42 3.59 -29.46
C ASN A 28 6.40 4.71 -29.20
N ASP A 29 5.98 4.83 -27.95
CA ASP A 29 5.07 5.89 -27.51
C ASP A 29 5.72 6.74 -26.43
N LYS A 30 6.42 7.78 -26.89
CA LYS A 30 7.09 8.77 -26.05
C LYS A 30 6.12 9.53 -25.14
N SER A 31 4.86 9.70 -25.56
CA SER A 31 3.88 10.45 -24.77
C SER A 31 3.46 9.67 -23.51
N THR A 32 3.14 8.39 -23.68
CA THR A 32 2.81 7.48 -22.58
C THR A 32 3.99 7.25 -21.65
N LEU A 33 5.23 7.20 -22.18
CA LEU A 33 6.44 7.16 -21.37
C LEU A 33 6.56 8.39 -20.46
N MET A 34 6.43 9.60 -21.02
CA MET A 34 6.57 10.84 -20.25
C MET A 34 5.49 10.97 -19.18
N ILE A 35 4.24 10.58 -19.50
CA ILE A 35 3.15 10.51 -18.51
C ILE A 35 3.51 9.53 -17.39
N SER A 36 3.99 8.33 -17.72
CA SER A 36 4.36 7.32 -16.72
C SER A 36 5.50 7.78 -15.82
N ILE A 37 6.53 8.45 -16.36
CA ILE A 37 7.64 9.03 -15.58
C ILE A 37 7.11 10.13 -14.64
N PHE A 38 6.30 11.05 -15.16
CA PHE A 38 5.68 12.11 -14.36
C PHE A 38 4.87 11.54 -13.20
N LEU A 39 4.07 10.49 -13.45
CA LEU A 39 3.29 9.80 -12.43
C LEU A 39 4.16 9.12 -11.38
N CYS A 40 5.24 8.45 -11.78
CA CYS A 40 6.20 7.84 -10.84
C CYS A 40 6.82 8.90 -9.91
N VAL A 41 7.25 10.04 -10.45
CA VAL A 41 7.83 11.13 -9.65
C VAL A 41 6.78 11.72 -8.70
N GLY A 42 5.59 12.04 -9.20
CA GLY A 42 4.49 12.57 -8.40
C GLY A 42 4.06 11.62 -7.28
N LEU A 43 4.08 10.31 -7.54
CA LEU A 43 3.80 9.27 -6.57
C LEU A 43 4.82 9.31 -5.43
N VAL A 44 6.13 9.29 -5.71
CA VAL A 44 7.16 9.35 -4.65
C VAL A 44 6.97 10.61 -3.81
N ILE A 45 6.84 11.77 -4.46
CA ILE A 45 6.64 13.05 -3.79
C ILE A 45 5.40 13.01 -2.87
N SER A 46 4.32 12.38 -3.29
CA SER A 46 3.09 12.30 -2.49
C SER A 46 3.24 11.50 -1.20
N TYR A 47 4.10 10.48 -1.19
CA TYR A 47 4.32 9.61 -0.03
C TYR A 47 5.35 10.17 0.96
N LEU A 48 6.34 10.94 0.47
CA LEU A 48 7.42 11.49 1.29
C LEU A 48 6.95 12.20 2.58
N PRO A 49 5.94 13.10 2.57
CA PRO A 49 5.48 13.77 3.79
C PRO A 49 4.99 12.79 4.86
N GLN A 50 4.32 11.71 4.45
CA GLN A 50 3.80 10.70 5.37
C GLN A 50 4.95 9.87 5.97
N HIS A 51 5.89 9.41 5.15
CA HIS A 51 7.07 8.69 5.63
C HIS A 51 7.91 9.54 6.57
N TYR A 52 8.16 10.80 6.17
CA TYR A 52 8.91 11.76 6.97
C TYR A 52 8.27 11.96 8.36
N ARG A 53 6.95 12.16 8.43
CA ARG A 53 6.23 12.35 9.69
C ARG A 53 6.41 11.17 10.65
N ILE A 54 6.26 9.94 10.15
CA ILE A 54 6.41 8.74 10.99
C ILE A 54 7.86 8.63 11.51
N ILE A 55 8.84 8.89 10.66
CA ILE A 55 10.26 8.79 10.99
C ILE A 55 10.69 9.86 12.00
N VAL A 56 10.24 11.10 11.83
CA VAL A 56 10.60 12.23 12.70
C VAL A 56 9.87 12.17 14.03
N ASN A 57 8.57 11.87 14.03
CA ASN A 57 7.81 11.81 15.27
C ASN A 57 8.06 10.52 16.05
N LYS A 58 8.74 9.53 15.46
CA LYS A 58 9.07 8.23 16.08
C LYS A 58 7.84 7.50 16.63
N THR A 59 6.67 7.74 16.05
CA THR A 59 5.41 7.17 16.48
C THR A 59 4.51 6.90 15.28
N SER A 60 3.74 5.83 15.38
CA SER A 60 2.72 5.42 14.42
C SER A 60 1.30 5.51 15.00
N GLU A 61 1.11 6.35 16.01
CA GLU A 61 -0.20 6.64 16.56
C GLU A 61 -1.18 7.16 15.50
N GLY A 62 -2.44 6.77 15.62
CA GLY A 62 -3.52 7.14 14.69
C GLY A 62 -3.63 6.25 13.45
N PHE A 63 -2.66 5.39 13.17
CA PHE A 63 -2.74 4.40 12.10
C PHE A 63 -3.53 3.16 12.55
N SER A 64 -4.33 2.61 11.63
CA SER A 64 -5.08 1.36 11.86
C SER A 64 -4.35 0.17 11.24
N ALA A 65 -4.01 -0.83 12.06
CA ALA A 65 -3.38 -2.07 11.59
C ALA A 65 -4.23 -2.80 10.54
N TRP A 66 -5.56 -2.83 10.71
CA TRP A 66 -6.49 -3.44 9.76
C TRP A 66 -6.52 -2.72 8.42
N PHE A 67 -6.48 -1.38 8.43
CA PHE A 67 -6.39 -0.59 7.20
C PHE A 67 -5.09 -0.90 6.44
N LEU A 68 -3.96 -1.00 7.16
CA LEU A 68 -2.68 -1.34 6.55
C LEU A 68 -2.65 -2.79 6.04
N LEU A 69 -3.25 -3.75 6.76
CA LEU A 69 -3.42 -5.13 6.29
C LEU A 69 -4.11 -5.16 4.93
N LEU A 70 -5.31 -4.59 4.84
CA LEU A 70 -6.12 -4.61 3.63
C LEU A 70 -5.38 -3.96 2.45
N GLY A 71 -4.69 -2.84 2.71
CA GLY A 71 -3.92 -2.13 1.69
C GLY A 71 -2.67 -2.88 1.22
N VAL A 72 -1.93 -3.55 2.12
CA VAL A 72 -0.71 -4.30 1.72
C VAL A 72 -1.10 -5.56 0.94
N VAL A 73 -2.12 -6.29 1.39
CA VAL A 73 -2.61 -7.49 0.69
C VAL A 73 -3.19 -7.12 -0.68
N SER A 74 -3.99 -6.05 -0.75
CA SER A 74 -4.50 -5.51 -2.01
C SER A 74 -3.36 -5.10 -2.97
N SER A 75 -2.47 -4.20 -2.54
CA SER A 75 -1.40 -3.69 -3.40
C SER A 75 -0.44 -4.79 -3.85
N THR A 76 -0.16 -5.79 -3.01
CA THR A 76 0.63 -6.97 -3.39
C THR A 76 -0.08 -7.79 -4.47
N SER A 77 -1.39 -7.99 -4.32
CA SER A 77 -2.20 -8.72 -5.32
C SER A 77 -2.22 -7.97 -6.67
N SER A 78 -2.39 -6.64 -6.64
CA SER A 78 -2.30 -5.81 -7.86
C SER A 78 -0.91 -5.83 -8.51
N PHE A 79 0.16 -5.84 -7.72
CA PHE A 79 1.52 -5.91 -8.26
C PHE A 79 1.81 -7.25 -8.94
N LEU A 80 1.39 -8.35 -8.33
CA LEU A 80 1.52 -9.67 -8.95
C LEU A 80 0.62 -9.81 -10.18
N ASN A 81 -0.60 -9.26 -10.16
CA ASN A 81 -1.49 -9.21 -11.32
C ASN A 81 -0.80 -8.56 -12.52
N ILE A 82 -0.19 -7.38 -12.37
CA ILE A 82 0.48 -6.72 -13.52
C ILE A 82 1.71 -7.48 -14.00
N ILE A 83 2.48 -8.10 -13.09
CA ILE A 83 3.64 -8.94 -13.47
C ILE A 83 3.19 -10.12 -14.33
N LEU A 84 2.11 -10.80 -13.92
CA LEU A 84 1.56 -11.94 -14.67
C LEU A 84 1.06 -11.52 -16.05
N LEU A 85 0.35 -10.40 -16.13
CA LEU A 85 -0.20 -9.89 -17.39
C LEU A 85 0.88 -9.34 -18.34
N GLN A 86 1.97 -8.80 -17.82
CA GLN A 86 3.08 -8.27 -18.63
C GLN A 86 4.27 -9.22 -18.72
N TRP A 87 4.08 -10.51 -18.47
CA TRP A 87 5.15 -11.49 -18.56
C TRP A 87 5.85 -11.50 -19.92
N ASP A 88 5.09 -11.35 -21.00
CA ASP A 88 5.64 -11.30 -22.36
C ASP A 88 6.55 -10.10 -22.58
N SER A 89 6.21 -8.96 -21.99
CA SER A 89 7.06 -7.76 -22.01
C SER A 89 8.38 -7.99 -21.27
N ILE A 90 8.34 -8.72 -20.14
CA ILE A 90 9.53 -9.12 -19.38
C ILE A 90 10.41 -10.08 -20.20
N VAL A 91 9.83 -11.07 -20.88
CA VAL A 91 10.59 -12.02 -21.72
C VAL A 91 11.22 -11.31 -22.92
N CYS A 92 10.47 -10.42 -23.57
CA CYS A 92 10.94 -9.66 -24.73
C CYS A 92 12.07 -8.66 -24.42
N CYS A 93 12.24 -8.26 -23.15
CA CYS A 93 13.36 -7.42 -22.75
C CYS A 93 14.75 -8.03 -23.03
N LYS A 94 14.86 -9.36 -23.19
CA LYS A 94 16.13 -10.01 -23.57
C LYS A 94 16.55 -9.73 -25.01
N SER A 95 15.60 -9.38 -25.87
CA SER A 95 15.79 -9.18 -27.31
C SER A 95 15.71 -7.71 -27.75
N LEU A 96 15.21 -6.84 -26.88
CA LEU A 96 15.03 -5.41 -27.14
C LEU A 96 16.21 -4.58 -26.61
N SER A 97 16.36 -3.37 -27.14
CA SER A 97 17.28 -2.39 -26.56
C SER A 97 16.84 -1.96 -25.17
N THR A 98 17.78 -1.50 -24.33
CA THR A 98 17.50 -1.09 -22.95
C THR A 98 16.39 -0.04 -22.86
N GLY A 99 16.37 0.95 -23.76
CA GLY A 99 15.34 1.98 -23.78
C GLY A 99 13.95 1.41 -24.07
N ALA A 100 13.83 0.60 -25.11
CA ALA A 100 12.57 -0.05 -25.47
C ALA A 100 12.06 -1.02 -24.37
N CYS A 101 12.97 -1.71 -23.69
CA CYS A 101 12.63 -2.54 -22.54
C CYS A 101 12.07 -1.70 -21.37
N ILE A 102 12.72 -0.59 -21.02
CA ILE A 102 12.24 0.31 -19.96
C ILE A 102 10.83 0.82 -20.30
N GLU A 103 10.60 1.26 -21.54
CA GLU A 103 9.29 1.71 -22.01
C GLU A 103 8.21 0.61 -21.85
N GLY A 104 8.55 -0.62 -22.22
CA GLY A 104 7.69 -1.80 -22.04
C GLY A 104 7.36 -2.08 -20.57
N LEU A 105 8.34 -1.97 -19.67
CA LEU A 105 8.19 -2.29 -18.25
C LEU A 105 7.61 -1.15 -17.39
N MET A 106 7.36 0.03 -17.95
CA MET A 106 6.90 1.19 -17.19
C MET A 106 5.64 0.93 -16.36
N GLY A 107 4.71 0.08 -16.81
CA GLY A 107 3.51 -0.26 -16.05
C GLY A 107 3.82 -1.05 -14.77
N ILE A 108 4.76 -1.99 -14.87
CA ILE A 108 5.26 -2.77 -13.73
C ILE A 108 6.02 -1.85 -12.77
N VAL A 109 6.85 -0.96 -13.28
CA VAL A 109 7.58 0.03 -12.46
C VAL A 109 6.61 0.95 -11.72
N GLN A 110 5.61 1.48 -12.42
CA GLN A 110 4.63 2.42 -11.87
C GLN A 110 3.82 1.78 -10.72
N ILE A 111 3.30 0.56 -10.92
CA ILE A 111 2.57 -0.18 -9.87
C ILE A 111 3.50 -0.69 -8.77
N GLY A 112 4.69 -1.17 -9.12
CA GLY A 112 5.69 -1.64 -8.17
C GLY A 112 6.16 -0.53 -7.22
N LEU A 113 6.28 0.69 -7.73
CA LEU A 113 6.60 1.86 -6.92
C LEU A 113 5.47 2.21 -5.95
N GLN A 114 4.21 2.16 -6.39
CA GLN A 114 3.03 2.33 -5.52
C GLN A 114 3.02 1.30 -4.39
N TRP A 115 3.24 0.02 -4.74
CA TRP A 115 3.34 -1.07 -3.77
C TRP A 115 4.47 -0.84 -2.78
N ALA A 116 5.68 -0.54 -3.26
CA ALA A 116 6.84 -0.31 -2.40
C ALA A 116 6.64 0.87 -1.44
N MET A 117 6.10 1.99 -1.92
CA MET A 117 5.85 3.17 -1.08
C MET A 117 4.81 2.88 0.01
N PHE A 118 3.74 2.15 -0.31
CA PHE A 118 2.72 1.77 0.67
C PHE A 118 3.25 0.72 1.66
N SER A 119 4.00 -0.29 1.19
CA SER A 119 4.66 -1.27 2.05
C SER A 119 5.67 -0.61 3.00
N LEU A 120 6.35 0.45 2.57
CA LEU A 120 7.22 1.23 3.44
C LEU A 120 6.44 1.90 4.58
N VAL A 121 5.23 2.41 4.34
CA VAL A 121 4.35 2.93 5.41
C VAL A 121 4.05 1.83 6.43
N PHE A 122 3.75 0.61 5.97
CA PHE A 122 3.50 -0.53 6.86
C PHE A 122 4.73 -0.95 7.68
N ILE A 123 5.91 -0.98 7.06
CA ILE A 123 7.17 -1.28 7.76
C ILE A 123 7.45 -0.21 8.81
N LEU A 124 7.33 1.07 8.46
CA LEU A 124 7.50 2.19 9.39
C LEU A 124 6.48 2.14 10.54
N PHE A 125 5.24 1.74 10.27
CA PHE A 125 4.22 1.52 11.29
C PHE A 125 4.66 0.47 12.33
N LEU A 126 5.20 -0.68 11.89
CA LEU A 126 5.68 -1.71 12.80
C LEU A 126 6.93 -1.28 13.57
N LEU A 127 7.87 -0.60 12.91
CA LEU A 127 9.12 -0.14 13.52
C LEU A 127 8.88 0.94 14.59
N TYR A 128 8.00 1.89 14.30
CA TYR A 128 7.65 3.00 15.18
C TYR A 128 6.32 2.75 15.93
N PHE A 129 6.00 1.49 16.22
CA PHE A 129 4.86 1.18 17.08
C PHE A 129 5.15 1.67 18.51
N PRO A 130 4.29 2.52 19.10
CA PRO A 130 4.51 3.14 20.41
C PRO A 130 4.80 2.11 21.51
N GLU A 131 5.90 2.28 22.23
CA GLU A 131 6.40 1.27 23.18
C GLU A 131 5.50 1.12 24.40
N ASP A 132 4.93 2.21 24.87
CA ASP A 132 3.96 2.27 25.97
C ASP A 132 2.69 1.46 25.65
N LYS A 133 2.33 1.33 24.37
CA LYS A 133 1.19 0.53 23.93
C LYS A 133 1.52 -0.93 23.64
N LYS A 134 2.79 -1.36 23.71
CA LYS A 134 3.17 -2.76 23.46
C LYS A 134 2.76 -3.69 24.60
N ARG A 135 2.63 -3.17 25.82
CA ARG A 135 2.34 -3.96 27.02
C ARG A 135 1.19 -3.33 27.80
N GLU A 136 0.35 -4.17 28.39
CA GLU A 136 -0.70 -3.66 29.26
C GLU A 136 -0.10 -3.25 30.60
N LEU A 137 -0.39 -2.04 31.07
CA LEU A 137 -0.03 -1.61 32.40
C LEU A 137 -0.98 -2.29 33.38
N HIS A 138 -0.46 -3.13 34.28
CA HIS A 138 -1.28 -3.71 35.34
C HIS A 138 -1.89 -2.57 36.19
N ALA A 139 -3.22 -2.56 36.35
CA ALA A 139 -3.82 -1.87 37.49
C ALA A 139 -3.19 -2.48 38.75
N PRO A 140 -2.76 -1.68 39.75
CA PRO A 140 -2.16 -2.23 40.95
C PRO A 140 -3.21 -3.12 41.62
N SER A 141 -3.02 -4.44 41.53
CA SER A 141 -3.77 -5.39 42.35
C SER A 141 -3.54 -4.98 43.79
N SER A 142 -4.64 -4.64 44.45
CA SER A 142 -4.75 -4.28 45.85
C SER A 142 -3.72 -4.99 46.73
N LEU A 143 -2.94 -4.18 47.46
CA LEU A 143 -2.30 -4.41 48.75
C LEU A 143 -1.89 -5.87 49.11
N HIS A 144 -0.58 -6.03 49.38
CA HIS A 144 0.08 -7.15 50.06
C HIS A 144 0.39 -8.42 49.22
N LEU A 145 1.59 -8.49 48.65
CA LEU A 145 2.71 -9.33 49.14
C LEU A 145 3.90 -9.19 48.17
N ASP A 146 5.07 -8.81 48.70
CA ASP A 146 6.33 -8.80 47.94
C ASP A 146 6.71 -10.22 47.49
N LEU A 147 6.49 -10.49 46.20
CA LEU A 147 7.15 -11.59 45.50
C LEU A 147 7.96 -11.00 44.34
N PRO A 148 9.27 -11.27 44.22
CA PRO A 148 10.08 -10.77 43.12
C PRO A 148 9.87 -11.67 41.91
N SER A 149 8.65 -11.74 41.39
CA SER A 149 8.44 -12.33 40.08
C SER A 149 8.77 -11.27 39.03
N LYS A 150 9.84 -11.51 38.25
CA LYS A 150 10.05 -10.87 36.95
C LYS A 150 8.93 -11.28 35.97
N MET A 151 7.66 -11.11 36.35
CA MET A 151 6.54 -11.30 35.44
C MET A 151 6.51 -10.10 34.51
N GLN A 152 7.18 -10.27 33.38
CA GLN A 152 7.11 -9.36 32.25
C GLN A 152 5.63 -9.11 31.92
N ALA A 153 5.17 -7.85 31.98
CA ALA A 153 3.78 -7.50 31.69
C ALA A 153 3.33 -8.10 30.34
N PRO A 154 2.10 -8.65 30.25
CA PRO A 154 1.61 -9.29 29.03
C PRO A 154 1.53 -8.31 27.87
N LEU A 155 1.76 -8.82 26.66
CA LEU A 155 1.63 -8.03 25.41
C LEU A 155 0.20 -7.55 25.23
N SER A 156 0.04 -6.29 24.82
CA SER A 156 -1.26 -5.68 24.55
C SER A 156 -1.98 -6.36 23.39
N ALA A 157 -3.31 -6.34 23.44
CA ALA A 157 -4.13 -6.84 22.34
C ALA A 157 -3.82 -6.13 21.01
N GLU A 158 -3.58 -4.82 21.04
CA GLU A 158 -3.26 -4.03 19.84
C GLU A 158 -1.94 -4.45 19.18
N TRP A 159 -0.91 -4.72 19.99
CA TRP A 159 0.36 -5.20 19.47
C TRP A 159 0.27 -6.64 18.94
N LYS A 160 -0.46 -7.52 19.63
CA LYS A 160 -0.74 -8.88 19.13
C LYS A 160 -1.44 -8.86 17.77
N VAL A 161 -2.45 -8.01 17.61
CA VAL A 161 -3.14 -7.82 16.32
C VAL A 161 -2.17 -7.34 15.25
N SER A 162 -1.29 -6.39 15.57
CA SER A 162 -0.29 -5.86 14.63
C SER A 162 0.70 -6.94 14.17
N LEU A 163 1.11 -7.84 15.06
CA LEU A 163 1.96 -9.00 14.72
C LEU A 163 1.24 -10.01 13.83
N VAL A 164 -0.03 -10.32 14.11
CA VAL A 164 -0.85 -11.22 13.27
C VAL A 164 -1.05 -10.61 11.89
N VAL A 165 -1.30 -9.29 11.82
CA VAL A 165 -1.38 -8.54 10.56
C VAL A 165 -0.07 -8.68 9.77
N ALA A 166 1.08 -8.48 10.41
CA ALA A 166 2.40 -8.62 9.77
C ALA A 166 2.63 -10.04 9.24
N ALA A 167 2.34 -11.05 10.05
CA ALA A 167 2.46 -12.45 9.63
C ALA A 167 1.54 -12.77 8.44
N THR A 168 0.32 -12.22 8.44
CA THR A 168 -0.65 -12.40 7.35
C THR A 168 -0.16 -11.75 6.05
N CYS A 169 0.35 -10.51 6.12
CA CYS A 169 0.93 -9.81 4.96
C CYS A 169 2.11 -10.60 4.36
N ILE A 170 3.03 -11.07 5.21
CA ILE A 170 4.20 -11.84 4.79
C ILE A 170 3.78 -13.18 4.18
N GLY A 171 2.87 -13.90 4.84
CA GLY A 171 2.33 -15.17 4.34
C GLY A 171 1.63 -15.01 3.00
N HIS A 172 0.78 -13.99 2.85
CA HIS A 172 0.11 -13.69 1.59
C HIS A 172 1.11 -13.35 0.47
N LEU A 173 2.11 -12.52 0.74
CA LEU A 173 3.16 -12.20 -0.23
C LEU A 173 3.91 -13.46 -0.65
N ALA A 174 4.37 -14.28 0.30
CA ALA A 174 5.15 -15.48 0.02
C ALA A 174 4.35 -16.50 -0.80
N ILE A 175 3.11 -16.81 -0.39
CA ILE A 175 2.24 -17.77 -1.07
C ILE A 175 1.88 -17.27 -2.47
N SER A 176 1.44 -16.02 -2.59
CA SER A 176 1.01 -15.48 -3.88
C SER A 176 2.18 -15.35 -4.86
N PHE A 177 3.35 -14.93 -4.38
CA PHE A 177 4.57 -14.88 -5.19
C PHE A 177 4.99 -16.28 -5.63
N PHE A 178 5.00 -17.26 -4.73
CA PHE A 178 5.36 -18.65 -5.05
C PHE A 178 4.45 -19.23 -6.12
N ILE A 179 3.12 -19.10 -5.97
CA ILE A 179 2.15 -19.58 -6.97
C ILE A 179 2.36 -18.86 -8.32
N SER A 180 2.55 -17.54 -8.29
CA SER A 180 2.75 -16.75 -9.51
C SER A 180 4.02 -17.19 -10.27
N ILE A 181 5.14 -17.35 -9.58
CA ILE A 181 6.39 -17.83 -10.19
C ILE A 181 6.25 -19.26 -10.71
N LEU A 182 5.60 -20.15 -9.94
CA LEU A 182 5.37 -21.53 -10.35
C LEU A 182 4.56 -21.60 -11.66
N LEU A 183 3.49 -20.80 -11.77
CA LEU A 183 2.69 -20.71 -12.99
C LEU A 183 3.51 -20.16 -14.16
N LEU A 184 4.30 -19.10 -13.96
CA LEU A 184 5.11 -18.51 -15.03
C LEU A 184 6.21 -19.44 -15.54
N ILE A 185 6.77 -20.30 -14.68
CA ILE A 185 7.82 -21.25 -15.05
C ILE A 185 7.23 -22.49 -15.73
N ILE A 186 6.13 -23.05 -15.20
CA ILE A 186 5.58 -24.33 -15.65
C ILE A 186 4.60 -24.14 -16.81
N VAL A 187 3.72 -23.15 -16.69
CA VAL A 187 2.63 -22.92 -17.65
C VAL A 187 3.05 -21.88 -18.67
N GLY A 188 3.63 -20.77 -18.22
CA GLY A 188 4.02 -19.64 -19.07
C GLY A 188 3.17 -18.41 -18.83
N GLY A 189 3.14 -17.53 -19.85
CA GLY A 189 2.53 -16.20 -19.78
C GLY A 189 1.00 -16.19 -19.71
N PRO A 190 0.39 -14.99 -19.81
CA PRO A 190 -1.06 -14.79 -19.70
C PRO A 190 -1.88 -15.35 -20.87
N GLU A 191 -1.23 -15.79 -21.95
CA GLU A 191 -1.89 -16.51 -23.05
C GLU A 191 -2.52 -17.83 -22.58
N HIS A 192 -1.94 -18.44 -21.55
CA HIS A 192 -2.50 -19.63 -20.92
C HIS A 192 -3.59 -19.27 -19.92
N TRP A 193 -4.72 -19.98 -20.01
CA TRP A 193 -5.89 -19.69 -19.21
C TRP A 193 -5.64 -19.81 -17.70
N GLN A 194 -4.73 -20.68 -17.25
CA GLN A 194 -4.39 -20.86 -15.84
C GLN A 194 -3.72 -19.61 -15.26
N THR A 195 -2.70 -19.10 -15.95
CA THR A 195 -1.97 -17.88 -15.56
C THR A 195 -2.91 -16.68 -15.61
N ASN A 196 -3.73 -16.57 -16.66
CA ASN A 196 -4.72 -15.49 -16.79
C ASN A 196 -5.79 -15.54 -15.69
N TYR A 197 -6.29 -16.73 -15.35
CA TYR A 197 -7.28 -16.90 -14.28
C TYR A 197 -6.71 -16.50 -12.91
N TRP A 198 -5.47 -16.94 -12.61
CA TRP A 198 -4.78 -16.53 -11.39
C TRP A 198 -4.52 -15.02 -11.34
N ALA A 199 -4.11 -14.41 -12.45
CA ALA A 199 -3.97 -12.96 -12.55
C ALA A 199 -5.30 -12.26 -12.29
N ALA A 200 -6.40 -12.71 -12.92
CA ALA A 200 -7.73 -12.14 -12.73
C ALA A 200 -8.22 -12.25 -11.28
N PHE A 201 -7.98 -13.39 -10.64
CA PHE A 201 -8.27 -13.59 -9.22
C PHE A 201 -7.54 -12.56 -8.34
N LEU A 202 -6.24 -12.37 -8.55
CA LEU A 202 -5.44 -11.38 -7.81
C LEU A 202 -5.93 -9.94 -8.05
N GLY A 203 -6.32 -9.61 -9.28
CA GLY A 203 -6.88 -8.30 -9.62
C GLY A 203 -8.20 -8.02 -8.89
N ILE A 204 -9.14 -8.98 -8.93
CA ILE A 204 -10.44 -8.88 -8.25
C ILE A 204 -10.27 -8.85 -6.72
N LEU A 205 -9.41 -9.73 -6.18
CA LEU A 205 -9.08 -9.74 -4.75
C LEU A 205 -8.56 -8.37 -4.31
N SER A 206 -7.67 -7.77 -5.09
CA SER A 206 -7.15 -6.44 -4.81
C SER A 206 -8.26 -5.38 -4.76
N MET A 207 -9.13 -5.35 -5.76
CA MET A 207 -10.25 -4.40 -5.82
C MET A 207 -11.18 -4.52 -4.60
N LEU A 208 -11.54 -5.76 -4.21
CA LEU A 208 -12.41 -6.01 -3.07
C LEU A 208 -11.77 -5.57 -1.76
N LEU A 209 -10.51 -5.95 -1.54
CA LEU A 209 -9.77 -5.58 -0.33
C LEU A 209 -9.54 -4.06 -0.24
N ALA A 210 -9.23 -3.41 -1.35
CA ALA A 210 -9.09 -1.96 -1.38
C ALA A 210 -10.44 -1.25 -1.11
N SER A 211 -11.55 -1.80 -1.61
CA SER A 211 -12.88 -1.28 -1.28
C SER A 211 -13.18 -1.41 0.21
N LEU A 212 -12.90 -2.57 0.80
CA LEU A 212 -13.03 -2.80 2.25
C LEU A 212 -12.06 -1.96 3.08
N GLN A 213 -10.95 -1.51 2.50
CA GLN A 213 -10.01 -0.60 3.14
C GLN A 213 -10.58 0.83 3.25
N TYR A 214 -11.15 1.36 2.16
CA TYR A 214 -11.63 2.75 2.13
C TYR A 214 -13.03 2.93 2.72
N LEU A 215 -13.96 1.98 2.53
CA LEU A 215 -15.36 2.13 2.96
C LEU A 215 -15.53 2.35 4.47
N PRO A 216 -14.88 1.59 5.37
CA PRO A 216 -14.99 1.82 6.82
C PRO A 216 -14.45 3.19 7.22
N GLN A 217 -13.40 3.68 6.55
CA GLN A 217 -12.83 5.00 6.81
C GLN A 217 -13.78 6.11 6.35
N ILE A 218 -14.38 5.98 5.18
CA ILE A 218 -15.42 6.89 4.68
C ILE A 218 -16.58 6.95 5.68
N TYR A 219 -17.11 5.78 6.08
CA TYR A 219 -18.20 5.71 7.06
C TYR A 219 -17.82 6.32 8.41
N LYS A 220 -16.63 6.00 8.94
CA LYS A 220 -16.13 6.55 10.20
C LYS A 220 -16.02 8.06 10.14
N THR A 221 -15.49 8.61 9.04
CA THR A 221 -15.32 10.06 8.88
C THR A 221 -16.67 10.75 8.73
N TRP A 222 -17.64 10.12 8.05
CA TRP A 222 -19.04 10.58 7.98
C TRP A 222 -19.70 10.65 9.36
N LYS A 223 -19.53 9.62 10.17
CA LYS A 223 -20.09 9.57 11.51
C LYS A 223 -19.38 10.55 12.46
N SER A 224 -18.05 10.60 12.44
CA SER A 224 -17.26 11.40 13.38
C SER A 224 -17.30 12.89 13.06
N LYS A 225 -17.49 13.27 11.78
CA LYS A 225 -17.37 14.65 11.28
C LYS A 225 -16.02 15.29 11.63
N MET A 226 -15.00 14.45 11.88
CA MET A 226 -13.64 14.86 12.22
C MET A 226 -12.67 14.26 11.22
N VAL A 227 -11.66 15.04 10.84
CA VAL A 227 -10.56 14.58 9.99
C VAL A 227 -9.67 13.65 10.80
N GLY A 228 -9.49 12.41 10.34
CA GLY A 228 -8.62 11.42 10.97
C GLY A 228 -7.13 11.64 10.65
N ALA A 229 -6.28 10.69 11.04
CA ALA A 229 -4.82 10.83 10.90
C ALA A 229 -4.27 10.69 9.46
N LEU A 230 -5.15 10.62 8.47
CA LEU A 230 -4.77 10.41 7.08
C LEU A 230 -4.30 11.73 6.46
N SER A 231 -3.17 11.70 5.74
CA SER A 231 -2.58 12.90 5.14
C SER A 231 -3.45 13.47 4.02
N ILE A 232 -4.18 14.57 4.31
CA ILE A 232 -4.89 15.36 3.29
C ILE A 232 -3.94 15.76 2.14
N PRO A 233 -2.71 16.27 2.39
CA PRO A 233 -1.78 16.63 1.32
C PRO A 233 -1.45 15.49 0.36
N MET A 234 -1.24 14.28 0.90
CA MET A 234 -0.99 13.08 0.10
C MET A 234 -2.18 12.77 -0.80
N MET A 235 -3.41 12.78 -0.26
CA MET A 235 -4.61 12.52 -1.04
C MET A 235 -4.87 13.58 -2.11
N MET A 236 -4.57 14.84 -1.82
CA MET A 236 -4.71 15.95 -2.79
C MET A 236 -3.78 15.79 -4.00
N LEU A 237 -2.55 15.29 -3.79
CA LEU A 237 -1.63 15.02 -4.89
C LEU A 237 -2.01 13.74 -5.65
N GLN A 238 -2.46 12.70 -4.94
CA GLN A 238 -2.75 11.39 -5.56
C GLN A 238 -4.05 11.36 -6.35
N THR A 239 -5.15 11.90 -5.81
CA THR A 239 -6.48 11.84 -6.44
C THR A 239 -6.50 12.28 -7.91
N PRO A 240 -5.94 13.46 -8.29
CA PRO A 240 -5.88 13.85 -9.70
C PRO A 240 -4.91 12.96 -10.50
N GLY A 241 -3.81 12.53 -9.88
CA GLY A 241 -2.85 11.60 -10.49
C GLY A 241 -3.47 10.23 -10.81
N THR A 242 -4.43 9.75 -10.01
CA THR A 242 -5.09 8.45 -10.23
C THR A 242 -5.85 8.39 -11.54
N VAL A 243 -6.42 9.51 -12.03
CA VAL A 243 -7.09 9.55 -13.34
C VAL A 243 -6.10 9.27 -14.46
N LEU A 244 -4.95 9.96 -14.44
CA LEU A 244 -3.86 9.74 -15.40
C LEU A 244 -3.21 8.36 -15.24
N PHE A 245 -3.13 7.85 -14.01
CA PHE A 245 -2.63 6.51 -13.70
C PHE A 245 -3.52 5.41 -14.33
N VAL A 246 -4.84 5.53 -14.18
CA VAL A 246 -5.79 4.59 -14.81
C VAL A 246 -5.69 4.69 -16.33
N TYR A 247 -5.63 5.92 -16.88
CA TYR A 247 -5.44 6.12 -18.32
C TYR A 247 -4.16 5.44 -18.82
N SER A 248 -3.02 5.62 -18.13
CA SER A 248 -1.73 5.03 -18.54
C SER A 248 -1.73 3.50 -18.50
N LEU A 249 -2.58 2.88 -17.68
CA LEU A 249 -2.79 1.43 -17.69
C LEU A 249 -3.74 0.98 -18.80
N VAL A 250 -4.84 1.69 -19.03
CA VAL A 250 -5.83 1.33 -20.07
C VAL A 250 -5.22 1.32 -21.47
N VAL A 251 -4.35 2.30 -21.77
CA VAL A 251 -3.70 2.39 -23.09
C VAL A 251 -2.53 1.42 -23.25
N ARG A 252 -2.13 0.73 -22.18
CA ARG A 252 -0.95 -0.14 -22.19
C ARG A 252 -1.27 -1.51 -22.81
N PRO A 253 -0.53 -1.94 -23.85
CA PRO A 253 -0.69 -3.27 -24.42
C PRO A 253 -0.40 -4.38 -23.41
N GLY A 254 -1.08 -5.52 -23.54
CA GLY A 254 -0.91 -6.68 -22.65
C GLY A 254 -1.56 -6.51 -21.27
N THR A 255 -2.27 -5.40 -21.02
CA THR A 255 -3.09 -5.24 -19.81
C THR A 255 -4.55 -5.56 -20.10
N ASN A 256 -5.32 -5.85 -19.05
CA ASN A 256 -6.76 -6.06 -19.14
C ASN A 256 -7.47 -5.29 -18.01
N TRP A 257 -8.80 -5.39 -17.95
CA TRP A 257 -9.60 -4.67 -16.94
C TRP A 257 -9.23 -4.99 -15.50
N THR A 258 -8.73 -6.19 -15.21
CA THR A 258 -8.32 -6.59 -13.85
C THR A 258 -7.09 -5.82 -13.36
N ALA A 259 -6.29 -5.26 -14.27
CA ALA A 259 -5.10 -4.47 -13.93
C ALA A 259 -5.44 -3.01 -13.55
N TRP A 260 -6.39 -2.37 -14.23
CA TRP A 260 -6.69 -0.96 -14.03
C TRP A 260 -7.92 -0.70 -13.16
N LEU A 261 -8.89 -1.64 -13.10
CA LEU A 261 -10.17 -1.41 -12.43
C LEU A 261 -10.00 -1.15 -10.93
N THR A 262 -9.07 -1.86 -10.27
CA THR A 262 -8.73 -1.61 -8.87
C THR A 262 -8.35 -0.14 -8.63
N TYR A 263 -7.52 0.44 -9.50
CA TYR A 263 -7.08 1.83 -9.36
C TYR A 263 -8.19 2.84 -9.65
N MET A 264 -9.10 2.51 -10.57
CA MET A 264 -10.30 3.31 -10.80
C MET A 264 -11.20 3.35 -9.57
N VAL A 265 -11.50 2.17 -9.00
CA VAL A 265 -12.35 2.06 -7.80
C VAL A 265 -11.71 2.76 -6.61
N THR A 266 -10.42 2.54 -6.36
CA THR A 266 -9.72 3.24 -5.27
C THR A 266 -9.64 4.73 -5.48
N GLY A 267 -9.44 5.20 -6.72
CA GLY A 267 -9.48 6.63 -7.05
C GLY A 267 -10.82 7.28 -6.72
N ILE A 268 -11.94 6.63 -7.03
CA ILE A 268 -13.28 7.11 -6.70
C ILE A 268 -13.48 7.16 -5.18
N LEU A 269 -13.11 6.10 -4.47
CA LEU A 269 -13.25 6.01 -3.02
C LEU A 269 -12.36 7.04 -2.30
N GLN A 270 -11.10 7.19 -2.73
CA GLN A 270 -10.15 8.16 -2.22
C GLN A 270 -10.60 9.60 -2.51
N GLY A 271 -11.10 9.87 -3.70
CA GLY A 271 -11.68 11.17 -4.06
C GLY A 271 -12.90 11.52 -3.20
N THR A 272 -13.77 10.54 -2.94
CA THR A 272 -14.92 10.70 -2.04
C THR A 272 -14.46 11.06 -0.63
N LEU A 273 -13.48 10.31 -0.09
CA LEU A 273 -12.89 10.59 1.21
C LEU A 273 -12.23 11.97 1.27
N LEU A 274 -11.52 12.38 0.22
CA LEU A 274 -10.89 13.70 0.13
C LEU A 274 -11.90 14.84 0.19
N ILE A 275 -12.98 14.76 -0.60
CA ILE A 275 -14.07 15.75 -0.59
C ILE A 275 -14.63 15.87 0.83
N MET A 276 -14.94 14.73 1.45
CA MET A 276 -15.43 14.66 2.80
C MET A 276 -14.47 15.31 3.81
N CYS A 277 -13.18 14.94 3.79
CA CYS A 277 -12.16 15.55 4.65
C CYS A 277 -12.04 17.08 4.47
N ILE A 278 -12.06 17.57 3.23
CA ILE A 278 -12.01 19.01 2.93
C ILE A 278 -13.24 19.71 3.50
N THR A 279 -14.45 19.16 3.30
CA THR A 279 -15.69 19.78 3.79
C THR A 279 -15.72 19.90 5.32
N TRP A 280 -15.26 18.87 6.05
CA TRP A 280 -15.20 18.93 7.51
C TRP A 280 -14.05 19.79 8.03
N HIS A 281 -12.89 19.78 7.38
CA HIS A 281 -11.79 20.67 7.74
C HIS A 281 -12.25 22.13 7.75
N PHE A 282 -12.90 22.58 6.67
CA PHE A 282 -13.41 23.95 6.60
C PHE A 282 -14.54 24.22 7.61
N ARG A 283 -15.43 23.26 7.84
CA ARG A 283 -16.50 23.40 8.84
C ARG A 283 -15.93 23.48 10.26
N ASN A 284 -15.00 22.61 10.63
CA ASN A 284 -14.40 22.55 11.97
C ASN A 284 -13.60 23.82 12.25
N LYS A 285 -12.86 24.31 11.25
CA LYS A 285 -12.17 25.61 11.32
C LYS A 285 -13.14 26.76 11.57
N ARG A 286 -14.32 26.77 10.94
CA ARG A 286 -15.37 27.79 11.20
C ARG A 286 -15.96 27.68 12.61
N LEU A 287 -16.00 26.47 13.18
CA LEU A 287 -16.56 26.21 14.52
C LEU A 287 -15.51 26.28 15.65
N GLY A 288 -14.24 26.58 15.34
CA GLY A 288 -13.16 26.59 16.32
C GLY A 288 -12.79 25.20 16.88
N ILE A 289 -13.22 24.12 16.21
CA ILE A 289 -12.91 22.74 16.60
C ILE A 289 -11.56 22.37 15.97
N ARG A 290 -10.57 22.02 16.79
CA ARG A 290 -9.26 21.55 16.28
C ARG A 290 -9.43 20.19 15.63
N ASP A 291 -8.90 20.05 14.42
CA ASP A 291 -8.76 18.73 13.81
C ASP A 291 -7.76 17.89 14.61
N ILE A 292 -7.98 16.58 14.64
CA ILE A 292 -7.09 15.64 15.32
C ILE A 292 -5.67 15.71 14.74
N ASP A 293 -5.51 16.20 13.50
CA ASP A 293 -4.28 15.97 12.75
C ASP A 293 -3.78 17.08 11.82
N THR A 294 -4.17 18.34 12.06
CA THR A 294 -3.51 19.47 11.38
C THR A 294 -2.57 20.16 12.36
N THR A 295 -1.26 20.04 12.10
CA THR A 295 -0.15 20.76 12.76
C THR A 295 0.15 20.37 14.22
N ALA A 296 0.91 19.27 14.39
CA ALA A 296 1.99 19.30 15.36
C ALA A 296 3.16 20.10 14.75
N ALA A 297 2.99 21.43 14.68
CA ALA A 297 4.16 22.29 14.76
C ALA A 297 4.81 22.01 16.12
N PRO A 298 6.15 21.98 16.23
CA PRO A 298 6.77 21.87 17.54
C PRO A 298 6.16 22.95 18.44
N ILE A 299 5.85 22.56 19.67
CA ILE A 299 5.52 23.51 20.72
C ILE A 299 6.77 24.38 20.90
N VAL A 300 6.87 25.47 20.14
CA VAL A 300 7.62 26.63 20.60
C VAL A 300 6.71 27.23 21.65
N GLN A 301 6.93 26.80 22.91
CA GLN A 301 6.63 27.67 24.03
C GLN A 301 7.38 28.97 23.74
N SER A 302 6.67 29.99 23.28
CA SER A 302 7.17 31.34 23.29
C SER A 302 7.27 31.77 24.75
N GLU A 303 8.45 31.59 25.34
CA GLU A 303 8.89 32.44 26.44
C GLU A 303 8.87 33.91 25.99
N HIS A 304 8.50 34.78 26.93
CA HIS A 304 8.40 36.25 26.93
C HIS A 304 7.00 36.85 26.70
N ASP A 305 6.26 37.11 27.78
CA ASP A 305 6.48 38.29 28.65
C ASP A 305 5.67 38.16 29.95
N GLU A 306 6.34 38.22 31.10
CA GLU A 306 5.68 38.50 32.39
C GLU A 306 5.34 40.00 32.49
N PRO A 307 4.31 40.35 33.26
CA PRO A 307 4.63 41.06 34.50
C PRO A 307 3.85 40.52 35.71
N ASN A 308 4.60 39.95 36.65
CA ASN A 308 4.53 40.10 38.12
C ASN A 308 3.17 40.49 38.75
N GLU A 309 2.47 39.53 39.35
CA GLU A 309 1.33 39.76 40.26
C GLU A 309 1.71 39.44 41.73
N ASN A 310 2.79 40.05 42.22
CA ASN A 310 2.99 40.26 43.67
C ASN A 310 2.14 41.46 44.16
N THR A 311 0.83 41.44 43.92
CA THR A 311 -0.09 42.42 44.52
C THR A 311 -1.48 41.82 44.71
N ARG A 312 -1.61 40.91 45.67
CA ARG A 312 -2.88 40.63 46.39
C ARG A 312 -2.66 39.85 47.68
N LEU A 313 -1.74 40.37 48.49
CA LEU A 313 -1.78 40.21 49.94
C LEU A 313 -1.57 41.62 50.50
N LEU A 314 -2.68 42.32 50.77
CA LEU A 314 -2.91 43.35 51.80
C LEU A 314 -4.19 44.13 51.46
N ASN A 315 -5.10 44.14 52.44
CA ASN A 315 -6.44 44.75 52.54
C ASN A 315 -7.63 43.98 51.95
#